data_AF-A0A967F6L4-F1
#
_entry.id   AF-A0A967F6L4-F1
#
_cell.length_a   1.000
_cell.length_b   1.000
_cell.length_c   1.000
_cell.angle_alpha   90.00
_cell.angle_beta   90.00
_cell.angle_gamma   90.00
#
_symmetry.space_group_name_H-M   'P 1'
#
loop_
_entity.id
_entity.type
_entity.pdbx_description
1 polymer ?
#
loop_
_entity_poly.entity_id
_entity_poly.type
_entity_poly.pdbx_seq_one_letter_code
_entity_poly.pdbx_strand_id
1 'polypeptide(L)' 'SSLIGEWVMRELSRLDQVAYVRFASVYKRFEDVQAFRELIERLESEHPGSIDQRQISLLDLQRRAGRKKS' A
#
# COMPACT_ATOMS: atom_id res chain seq x y z
N SER A 1 1.98 -4.08 -23.90
CA SER A 1 1.82 -5.29 -23.06
C SER A 1 1.02 -4.98 -21.78
N SER A 2 -0.21 -4.49 -21.89
CA SER A 2 -1.04 -4.04 -20.75
C SER A 2 -1.72 -5.18 -19.99
N LEU A 3 -2.01 -6.30 -20.67
CA LEU A 3 -2.75 -7.43 -20.12
C LEU A 3 -2.09 -8.03 -18.86
N ILE A 4 -0.77 -8.13 -18.86
CA ILE A 4 0.01 -8.65 -17.71
C ILE A 4 -0.12 -7.71 -16.51
N GLY A 5 -0.04 -6.40 -16.73
CA GLY A 5 -0.18 -5.42 -15.66
C GLY A 5 -1.58 -5.44 -15.02
N GLU A 6 -2.62 -5.61 -15.83
CA GLU A 6 -4.00 -5.77 -15.33
C GLU A 6 -4.17 -7.04 -14.49
N TRP A 7 -3.58 -8.15 -14.91
CA TRP A 7 -3.64 -9.41 -14.16
C TRP A 7 -2.89 -9.30 -12.83
N VAL A 8 -1.71 -8.68 -12.83
CA VAL A 8 -0.93 -8.43 -11.61
C VAL A 8 -1.71 -7.52 -10.65
N MET A 9 -2.32 -6.44 -11.15
CA MET A 9 -3.14 -5.54 -10.33
C MET A 9 -4.30 -6.27 -9.64
N ARG A 10 -5.00 -7.14 -10.36
CA ARG A 10 -6.12 -7.92 -9.83
C ARG A 10 -5.70 -8.92 -8.75
N GLU A 11 -4.54 -9.55 -8.90
CA GLU A 11 -4.06 -10.51 -7.92
C GLU A 11 -3.50 -9.81 -6.67
N LEU A 12 -2.71 -8.75 -6.86
CA LEU A 12 -2.12 -7.98 -5.76
C LEU A 12 -3.17 -7.30 -4.89
N SER A 13 -4.28 -6.81 -5.46
CA SER A 13 -5.33 -6.14 -4.68
C SER A 13 -5.98 -7.05 -3.64
N ARG A 14 -5.87 -8.37 -3.81
CA ARG A 14 -6.41 -9.38 -2.88
C ARG A 14 -5.35 -9.97 -1.96
N LEU A 15 -4.08 -9.94 -2.38
CA LEU A 15 -2.99 -10.62 -1.69
C LEU A 15 -2.23 -9.69 -0.72
N ASP A 16 -1.86 -8.50 -1.17
CA ASP A 16 -1.05 -7.55 -0.41
C ASP A 16 -1.33 -6.11 -0.88
N GLN A 17 -1.96 -5.34 0.01
CA GLN A 17 -2.37 -3.97 -0.24
C GLN A 17 -1.17 -3.04 -0.50
N VAL A 18 -0.04 -3.25 0.18
CA VAL A 18 1.15 -2.39 0.01
C VAL A 18 1.89 -2.73 -1.29
N ALA A 19 1.98 -4.01 -1.65
CA ALA A 19 2.50 -4.42 -2.95
C ALA A 19 1.63 -3.88 -4.09
N TYR A 20 0.30 -3.93 -3.95
CA TYR A 20 -0.65 -3.32 -4.89
C TYR A 20 -0.39 -1.81 -5.08
N VAL A 21 -0.29 -1.04 -3.99
CA VAL A 21 -0.04 0.41 -4.07
C VAL A 21 1.31 0.72 -4.73
N ARG A 22 2.38 -0.01 -4.39
CA ARG A 22 3.70 0.14 -5.02
C ARG A 22 3.69 -0.18 -6.51
N PHE A 23 2.96 -1.21 -6.91
CA PHE A 23 2.84 -1.58 -8.32
C PHE A 23 2.00 -0.56 -9.09
N ALA A 24 0.89 -0.13 -8.51
CA ALA A 24 -0.01 0.86 -9.09
C ALA A 24 0.69 2.19 -9.37
N SER A 25 1.61 2.63 -8.49
CA SER A 25 2.33 3.91 -8.67
C SER A 25 3.24 3.91 -9.90
N VAL A 26 3.85 2.78 -10.24
CA VAL A 26 4.68 2.65 -11.44
C VAL A 26 3.83 2.33 -12.67
N TYR A 27 2.83 1.45 -12.54
CA TYR A 27 2.00 0.99 -13.66
C TYR A 27 1.06 2.09 -14.18
N LYS A 28 0.40 2.83 -13.28
CA LYS A 28 -0.53 3.90 -13.67
C LYS A 28 0.13 5.24 -13.89
N ARG A 29 1.41 5.41 -13.47
CA ARG A 29 2.15 6.69 -13.51
C ARG A 29 1.26 7.86 -13.11
N PHE A 30 0.92 7.92 -11.82
CA PHE A 30 0.04 9.00 -11.32
C PHE A 30 0.63 10.36 -11.69
N GLU A 31 -0.10 11.12 -12.49
CA GLU A 31 0.29 12.48 -12.89
C GLU A 31 0.09 13.48 -11.74
N ASP A 32 -0.80 13.15 -10.79
CA ASP A 32 -1.16 13.99 -9.65
C ASP A 32 -1.27 13.16 -8.35
N VAL A 33 -0.88 13.79 -7.23
CA VAL A 33 -1.07 13.32 -5.85
C VAL A 33 -2.55 13.09 -5.54
N GLN A 34 -3.46 13.85 -6.15
CA GLN A 34 -4.90 13.65 -5.95
C GLN A 34 -5.36 12.28 -6.45
N ALA A 35 -4.90 11.84 -7.62
CA ALA A 35 -5.20 10.51 -8.15
C ALA A 35 -4.65 9.39 -7.25
N PHE A 36 -3.53 9.65 -6.56
CA PHE A 36 -3.01 8.72 -5.56
C PHE A 36 -3.88 8.69 -4.30
N ARG A 37 -4.36 9.84 -3.80
CA ARG A 37 -5.28 9.88 -2.64
C ARG A 37 -6.58 9.12 -2.91
N GLU A 38 -7.19 9.34 -4.06
CA GLU A 38 -8.41 8.63 -4.45
C GLU A 38 -8.21 7.11 -4.49
N LEU A 39 -7.04 6.64 -4.93
CA LEU A 39 -6.69 5.22 -4.88
C LEU A 39 -6.65 4.71 -3.43
N ILE A 40 -6.03 5.45 -2.51
CA ILE A 40 -5.92 5.06 -1.10
C ILE A 40 -7.29 5.05 -0.43
N GLU A 41 -8.11 6.08 -0.63
CA GLU A 41 -9.47 6.15 -0.09
C GLU A 41 -10.35 4.98 -0.57
N ARG A 42 -10.21 4.61 -1.85
CA ARG A 42 -10.92 3.44 -2.39
C ARG A 42 -10.45 2.14 -1.75
N LEU A 43 -9.15 2.00 -1.50
CA LEU A 43 -8.59 0.83 -0.83
C LEU A 43 -9.01 0.74 0.65
N GLU A 44 -9.11 1.86 1.36
CA GLU A 44 -9.57 1.92 2.75
C GLU A 44 -11.06 1.53 2.87
N SER A 45 -11.89 1.96 1.92
CA SER A 45 -13.32 1.65 1.88
C SER A 45 -13.62 0.20 1.44
N GLU A 46 -12.82 -0.35 0.52
CA GLU A 46 -13.01 -1.74 0.06
C GLU A 46 -12.53 -2.78 1.10
N HIS A 47 -11.54 -2.46 1.93
CA HIS A 47 -10.97 -3.41 2.91
C HIS A 47 -10.54 -2.71 4.22
N PRO A 48 -11.47 -2.45 5.15
CA PRO A 48 -11.14 -1.87 6.44
C PRO A 48 -10.41 -2.91 7.31
N GLY A 49 -9.08 -2.80 7.41
CA GLY A 49 -8.35 -3.36 8.55
C GLY A 49 -7.57 -4.65 8.37
N SER A 50 -6.97 -4.93 7.22
CA SER A 50 -5.88 -5.94 7.17
C SER A 50 -4.57 -5.32 7.67
N ILE A 51 -4.42 -5.21 8.99
CA ILE A 51 -3.09 -5.07 9.59
C ILE A 51 -2.40 -6.42 9.36
N ASP A 52 -1.71 -6.57 8.22
CA ASP A 52 -0.88 -7.75 7.97
C ASP A 52 0.18 -7.79 9.08
N GLN A 53 0.18 -8.84 9.90
CA GLN A 53 1.09 -9.03 11.03
C GLN A 53 2.58 -9.08 10.60
N ARG A 54 2.84 -9.23 9.29
CA ARG A 54 4.18 -9.15 8.69
C ARG A 54 4.64 -7.71 8.44
N GLN A 55 3.74 -6.73 8.47
CA GLN A 55 4.12 -5.33 8.42
C GLN A 55 4.53 -4.85 9.80
N ILE A 56 5.74 -4.31 9.87
CA ILE A 56 6.23 -3.66 11.07
C ILE A 56 5.28 -2.50 11.37
N SER A 57 4.60 -2.56 12.51
CA SER A 57 3.76 -1.47 12.98
C SER A 57 4.61 -0.20 13.04
N LEU A 58 4.15 0.87 12.38
CA LEU A 58 4.80 2.17 12.45
C LEU A 58 4.90 2.66 13.91
N LEU A 59 3.96 2.24 14.76
CA LEU A 59 3.97 2.50 16.20
C LEU A 59 5.10 1.74 16.92
N ASP A 60 5.46 0.53 16.46
CA ASP A 60 6.57 -0.25 17.03
C ASP A 60 7.94 0.32 16.62
N LEU A 61 8.06 0.85 15.40
CA LEU A 61 9.25 1.58 14.95
C LEU A 61 9.49 2.85 15.78
N GLN A 62 8.43 3.61 16.06
CA GLN A 62 8.51 4.80 16.90
C GLN A 62 8.92 4.46 18.35
N ARG A 63 8.40 3.37 18.93
CA ARG A 63 8.81 2.91 20.26
C ARG A 63 10.27 2.46 20.32
N ARG A 64 10.81 1.85 19.25
CA ARG A 64 12.23 1.45 19.19
C ARG A 64 13.17 2.64 19.00
N ALA A 65 12.78 3.65 18.23
CA ALA A 65 13.59 4.85 18.02
C ALA A 65 13.76 5.70 19.29
N GLY A 66 12.76 5.73 20.18
CA GLY A 66 12.83 6.47 21.46
C GLY A 66 13.74 5.84 22.52
N ARG A 67 14.07 4.54 22.42
CA ARG A 67 14.81 3.80 23.45
C ARG A 67 16.34 3.91 23.32
N LYS A 68 16.87 4.49 22.24
CA LYS A 68 18.32 4.69 22.03
C LYS A 68 18.89 5.98 22.64
N LYS A 69 18.11 6.71 23.45
CA LYS A 69 18.53 7.98 24.08
C LYS A 69 18.72 7.93 25.60
N SER A 70 18.78 6.73 26.20
CA SER A 70 19.09 6.57 27.63
C SER A 70 20.38 5.80 27.84
#